data_AF-A0A1J5RT82-F1
#
_entry.id   AF-A0A1J5RT82-F1
#
_cell.length_a   1.000
_cell.length_b   1.000
_cell.length_c   1.000
_cell.angle_alpha   90.00
_cell.angle_beta   90.00
_cell.angle_gamma   90.00
#
_symmetry.space_group_name_H-M   'P 1'
#
loop_
_entity.id
_entity.type
_entity.pdbx_description
1 polymer ?
#
loop_
_entity_poly.entity_id
_entity_poly.type
_entity_poly.pdbx_seq_one_letter_code
_entity_poly.pdbx_strand_id
1 'polypeptide(L)'
;MIEISPVLVFTRTERKVIEQSKLFHYIFEWGKSTKLAALGLGYVSMYNHDYNANCDYDMDYEAELITITVVKDVKKGDELFINYNASPDSQKPVWFDAK
;
A
#
# COMPACT_ATOMS: atom_id res chain seq x y z
N MET A 1 9.30 -12.83 -0.21
CA MET A 1 9.65 -11.42 -0.42
C MET A 1 9.82 -11.17 -1.92
N ILE A 2 9.15 -10.15 -2.45
CA ILE A 2 9.21 -9.73 -3.86
C ILE A 2 10.08 -8.50 -4.00
N GLU A 3 9.82 -7.48 -3.18
CA GLU A 3 10.56 -6.23 -3.19
C GLU A 3 10.58 -5.56 -1.81
N ILE A 4 11.52 -4.63 -1.66
CA ILE A 4 11.58 -3.67 -0.57
C ILE A 4 11.68 -2.30 -1.24
N SER A 5 10.68 -1.46 -1.00
CA SER A 5 10.54 -0.15 -1.62
C SER A 5 10.74 0.95 -0.57
N PRO A 6 11.63 1.93 -0.81
CA PRO A 6 11.68 3.12 0.03
C PRO A 6 10.41 3.95 -0.17
N VAL A 7 10.08 4.75 0.84
CA VAL A 7 8.92 5.63 0.78
C VAL A 7 9.31 7.10 0.91
N LEU A 8 8.49 7.96 0.32
CA LEU A 8 8.52 9.39 0.60
C LEU A 8 7.42 9.71 1.62
N VAL A 9 7.81 10.03 2.85
CA VAL A 9 6.88 10.33 3.95
C VAL A 9 6.41 11.79 3.87
N PHE A 10 5.11 12.00 4.02
CA PHE A 10 4.47 13.31 4.08
C PHE A 10 3.96 13.60 5.48
N THR A 11 4.21 14.82 5.95
CA THR A 11 3.61 15.35 7.17
C THR A 11 2.08 15.41 7.06
N ARG A 12 1.39 15.58 8.20
CA ARG A 12 -0.07 15.75 8.23
C ARG A 12 -0.55 16.92 7.36
N THR A 13 0.25 17.98 7.24
CA THR A 13 -0.11 19.16 6.42
C THR A 13 0.05 18.87 4.94
N GLU A 14 1.13 18.20 4.54
CA GLU A 14 1.37 17.79 3.15
C GLU A 14 0.37 16.74 2.69
N ARG A 15 0.04 15.74 3.53
CA ARG A 15 -0.99 14.73 3.26
C ARG A 15 -2.28 15.37 2.76
N LYS A 16 -2.77 16.42 3.44
CA LYS A 16 -4.02 17.12 3.04
C LYS A 16 -3.96 17.71 1.63
N VAL A 17 -2.78 18.12 1.17
CA VAL A 17 -2.56 18.65 -0.19
C VAL A 17 -2.46 17.49 -1.18
N ILE A 18 -1.71 16.45 -0.84
CA ILE A 18 -1.49 15.26 -1.68
C ILE A 18 -2.80 14.50 -1.93
N GLU A 19 -3.67 14.39 -0.93
CA GLU A 19 -5.00 13.76 -1.03
C GLU A 19 -5.95 14.49 -2.01
N GLN A 20 -5.65 15.74 -2.37
CA GLN A 20 -6.41 16.49 -3.38
C GLN A 20 -5.85 16.31 -4.81
N SER A 21 -4.81 15.50 -4.96
CA SER A 21 -4.15 15.23 -6.24
C SER A 21 -4.37 13.79 -6.70
N LYS A 22 -3.89 13.45 -7.91
CA LYS A 22 -3.92 12.06 -8.40
C LYS A 22 -3.11 11.09 -7.54
N LEU A 23 -2.16 11.59 -6.74
CA LEU A 23 -1.37 10.76 -5.83
C LEU A 23 -2.22 10.17 -4.70
N PHE A 24 -3.43 10.68 -4.45
CA PHE A 24 -4.39 10.09 -3.50
C PHE A 24 -4.56 8.57 -3.68
N HIS A 25 -4.52 8.09 -4.92
CA HIS A 25 -4.70 6.67 -5.24
C HIS A 25 -3.47 5.79 -4.97
N TYR A 26 -2.33 6.38 -4.62
CA TYR A 26 -1.03 5.71 -4.60
C TYR A 26 -0.30 5.84 -3.26
N ILE A 27 -0.86 6.58 -2.31
CA ILE A 27 -0.29 6.79 -0.98
C ILE A 27 -0.84 5.79 0.04
N PHE A 28 -0.01 5.46 1.02
CA PHE A 28 -0.33 4.60 2.16
C PHE A 28 -0.55 5.47 3.39
N GLU A 29 -1.47 5.06 4.27
CA GLU A 29 -1.52 5.62 5.62
C GLU A 29 -0.25 5.24 6.38
N TRP A 30 0.41 6.22 7.01
CA TRP A 30 1.76 6.02 7.55
C TRP A 30 1.89 6.36 9.03
N GLY A 31 2.79 5.63 9.69
CA GLY A 31 3.17 5.78 11.10
C GLY A 31 2.17 5.19 12.09
N LYS A 32 2.60 5.02 13.35
CA LYS A 32 1.81 4.40 14.44
C LYS A 32 0.44 5.06 14.68
N SER A 33 0.30 6.33 14.33
CA SER A 33 -0.95 7.09 14.48
C SER A 33 -1.83 7.11 13.24
N THR A 34 -1.33 6.57 12.12
CA THR A 34 -1.92 6.63 10.77
C THR A 34 -2.27 8.03 10.25
N LYS A 35 -1.79 9.10 10.90
CA LYS A 35 -2.06 10.51 10.53
C LYS A 35 -1.11 11.06 9.46
N LEU A 36 -0.05 10.33 9.13
CA LEU A 36 0.87 10.67 8.04
C LEU A 36 0.44 9.95 6.77
N ALA A 37 1.06 10.27 5.66
CA ALA A 37 0.96 9.49 4.43
C ALA A 37 2.36 9.17 3.92
N ALA A 38 2.48 8.13 3.12
CA ALA A 38 3.72 7.80 2.44
C ALA A 38 3.43 7.42 0.99
N LEU A 39 4.19 7.98 0.04
CA LEU A 39 4.19 7.48 -1.33
C LEU A 39 5.22 6.37 -1.43
N GLY A 40 4.78 5.20 -1.87
CA GLY A 40 5.67 4.14 -2.28
C GLY A 40 6.47 4.54 -3.51
N LEU A 41 7.79 4.49 -3.42
CA LEU A 41 8.64 4.50 -4.61
C LEU A 41 8.68 3.06 -5.17
N GLY A 42 9.77 2.66 -5.82
CA GLY A 42 9.88 1.31 -6.40
C GLY A 42 8.61 0.89 -7.15
N TYR A 43 8.07 -0.30 -6.89
CA TYR A 43 6.81 -0.75 -7.49
C TYR A 43 5.65 -0.87 -6.50
N VAL A 44 5.84 -0.63 -5.19
CA VAL A 44 4.81 -0.87 -4.16
C VAL A 44 3.50 -0.11 -4.41
N SER A 45 3.56 1.12 -4.94
CA SER A 45 2.36 1.88 -5.29
C SER A 45 1.66 1.40 -6.58
N MET A 46 2.25 0.45 -7.32
CA MET A 46 1.67 -0.07 -8.57
C MET A 46 0.81 -1.33 -8.35
N TYR A 47 0.83 -1.92 -7.15
CA TYR A 47 0.03 -3.11 -6.86
C TYR A 47 -1.44 -2.73 -6.75
N ASN A 48 -2.29 -3.46 -7.48
CA ASN A 48 -3.73 -3.28 -7.41
C ASN A 48 -4.33 -3.91 -6.16
N HIS A 49 -5.55 -3.48 -5.85
CA HIS A 49 -6.32 -4.01 -4.74
C HIS A 49 -7.07 -5.29 -5.12
N ASP A 50 -7.03 -6.30 -4.25
CA ASP A 50 -7.96 -7.42 -4.24
C ASP A 50 -8.25 -7.82 -2.77
N TYR A 51 -9.50 -8.13 -2.44
CA TYR A 51 -9.90 -8.62 -1.10
C TYR A 51 -9.34 -10.01 -0.79
N ASN A 52 -9.01 -10.79 -1.81
CA ASN A 52 -8.34 -12.07 -1.76
C ASN A 52 -6.85 -11.96 -2.20
N ALA A 53 -6.20 -10.84 -1.88
CA ALA A 53 -4.80 -10.56 -2.20
C ALA A 53 -3.85 -11.76 -2.02
N ASN A 54 -2.92 -11.92 -2.95
CA ASN A 54 -1.87 -12.96 -2.92
C ASN A 54 -0.54 -12.45 -2.36
N CYS A 55 -0.43 -11.15 -2.13
CA CYS A 55 0.67 -10.51 -1.44
C CYS A 55 0.19 -9.74 -0.20
N ASP A 56 1.08 -9.64 0.76
CA ASP A 56 0.95 -8.76 1.92
C ASP A 56 2.05 -7.70 1.89
N TYR A 57 1.85 -6.60 2.61
CA TYR A 57 2.84 -5.55 2.75
C TYR A 57 3.09 -5.20 4.22
N ASP A 58 4.36 -5.09 4.58
CA ASP A 58 4.81 -4.67 5.91
C ASP A 58 5.47 -3.29 5.84
N MET A 59 5.22 -2.44 6.83
CA MET A 59 5.68 -1.05 6.86
C MET A 59 6.66 -0.82 8.00
N ASP A 60 7.93 -0.59 7.65
CA ASP A 60 8.95 -0.18 8.60
C ASP A 60 9.02 1.34 8.68
N TYR A 61 8.44 1.89 9.74
CA TYR A 61 8.40 3.33 9.98
C TYR A 61 9.75 3.93 10.36
N GLU A 62 10.68 3.15 10.89
CA GLU A 62 12.01 3.64 11.30
C GLU A 62 12.97 3.66 10.11
N ALA A 63 12.89 2.64 9.25
CA ALA A 63 13.70 2.56 8.04
C ALA A 63 13.10 3.27 6.81
N GLU A 64 11.85 3.72 6.89
CA GLU A 64 11.09 4.30 5.77
C GLU A 64 10.97 3.35 4.56
N LEU A 65 10.55 2.10 4.83
CA LEU A 65 10.44 1.04 3.84
C LEU A 65 9.06 0.37 3.86
N ILE A 66 8.62 -0.08 2.69
CA ILE A 66 7.52 -1.06 2.55
C ILE A 66 8.07 -2.32 1.89
N THR A 67 7.80 -3.47 2.51
CA THR A 67 8.19 -4.79 1.98
C THR A 67 6.98 -5.53 1.44
N ILE A 68 7.02 -5.98 0.19
CA ILE A 68 5.98 -6.85 -0.39
C ILE A 68 6.40 -8.31 -0.26
N THR A 69 5.51 -9.16 0.27
CA THR A 69 5.72 -10.60 0.38
C THR A 69 4.54 -11.40 -0.15
N VAL A 70 4.84 -12.39 -1.00
CA VAL A 70 3.86 -13.41 -1.42
C VAL A 70 3.40 -14.22 -0.22
N VAL A 71 2.08 -14.35 -0.04
CA VAL A 71 1.44 -15.13 1.04
C VAL A 71 0.55 -16.26 0.53
N LYS A 72 0.34 -16.36 -0.79
CA LYS A 72 -0.40 -17.42 -1.48
C LYS A 72 0.38 -17.89 -2.70
N ASP A 73 0.09 -19.08 -3.21
CA ASP A 73 0.74 -19.56 -4.45
C ASP A 73 0.44 -18.62 -5.63
N VAL A 74 1.49 -18.23 -6.36
CA VAL A 74 1.42 -17.37 -7.55
C VAL A 74 1.99 -18.13 -8.74
N LYS A 75 1.24 -18.18 -9.84
CA LYS A 75 1.68 -18.79 -11.10
C LYS A 75 2.19 -17.73 -12.06
N LYS A 76 2.96 -18.18 -13.06
CA LYS A 76 3.41 -17.30 -14.14
C LYS A 76 2.20 -16.69 -14.86
N GLY A 77 2.15 -15.36 -14.88
CA GLY A 77 1.08 -14.59 -15.52
C GLY A 77 -0.03 -14.14 -14.57
N ASP A 78 -0.02 -14.60 -13.32
CA ASP A 78 -0.91 -14.06 -12.29
C ASP A 78 -0.50 -12.63 -11.95
N GLU A 79 -1.49 -11.77 -11.72
CA GLU A 79 -1.28 -10.43 -11.19
C GLU A 79 -1.04 -10.50 -9.67
N LEU A 80 -0.20 -9.59 -9.18
CA LEU A 80 0.10 -9.47 -7.76
C LEU A 80 -0.78 -8.38 -7.14
N PHE A 81 -1.52 -8.76 -6.11
CA PHE A 81 -2.47 -7.88 -5.44
C PHE A 81 -2.12 -7.70 -3.97
N ILE A 82 -2.45 -6.52 -3.44
CA ILE A 82 -2.42 -6.22 -2.01
C ILE A 82 -3.81 -5.84 -1.51
N ASN A 83 -4.04 -5.91 -0.19
CA ASN A 83 -5.27 -5.40 0.40
C ASN A 83 -5.06 -3.97 0.90
N TYR A 84 -5.70 -2.96 0.28
CA TYR A 84 -5.52 -1.54 0.64
C TYR A 84 -6.00 -1.19 2.06
N ASN A 85 -6.69 -2.10 2.74
CA ASN A 85 -7.13 -1.91 4.11
C ASN A 85 -6.05 -2.19 5.18
N ALA A 86 -4.78 -2.39 4.78
CA ALA A 86 -3.64 -2.74 5.64
C ALA A 86 -3.78 -4.03 6.46
N SER A 87 -4.90 -4.74 6.32
CA SER A 87 -5.14 -6.04 6.92
C SER A 87 -5.51 -7.01 5.79
N PRO A 88 -4.77 -8.14 5.66
CA PRO A 88 -4.95 -9.07 4.54
C PRO A 88 -6.39 -9.55 4.36
N ASP A 89 -7.10 -9.79 5.46
CA ASP A 89 -8.46 -10.34 5.46
C ASP A 89 -9.56 -9.28 5.55
N SER A 90 -9.21 -7.99 5.59
CA SER A 90 -10.19 -6.92 5.77
C SER A 90 -11.07 -6.75 4.53
N GLN A 91 -12.39 -6.80 4.76
CA GLN A 91 -13.45 -6.60 3.75
C GLN A 91 -14.06 -5.18 3.81
N LYS A 92 -13.33 -4.22 4.38
CA LYS A 92 -13.82 -2.83 4.45
C LYS A 92 -13.88 -2.23 3.04
N PRO A 93 -14.96 -1.51 2.68
CA PRO A 93 -15.06 -0.84 1.39
C PRO A 93 -13.90 0.14 1.18
N VAL A 94 -13.35 0.13 -0.03
CA VAL A 94 -12.40 1.15 -0.52
C VAL A 94 -13.16 2.26 -1.25
N TRP A 95 -12.49 3.37 -1.58
CA TRP A 95 -13.11 4.57 -2.17
C TRP A 95 -13.48 4.44 -3.66
N PHE A 96 -13.48 3.22 -4.19
CA PHE A 96 -13.87 2.86 -5.54
C PHE A 96 -14.60 1.51 -5.52
N ASP A 97 -15.28 1.17 -6.61
CA ASP A 97 -15.97 -0.11 -6.74
C ASP A 97 -14.95 -1.23 -6.97
N ALA A 98 -14.49 -1.84 -5.87
CA ALA A 98 -13.68 -3.05 -5.89
C ALA A 98 -14.56 -4.29 -6.10
N LYS A 99 -14.05 -5.27 -6.85
CA LYS A 99 -14.73 -6.53 -7.15
C LYS A 99 -14.51 -7.58 -6.07
#